data_AF-Q6Q9R8-F1
#
_entry.id   AF-Q6Q9R8-F1
#
_cell.length_a   1.000
_cell.length_b   1.000
_cell.length_c   1.000
_cell.angle_alpha   90.00
_cell.angle_beta   90.00
_cell.angle_gamma   90.00
#
_symmetry.space_group_name_H-M   'P 1'
#
loop_
_entity.id
_entity.type
_entity.pdbx_description
1 polymer ?
#
loop_
_entity_poly.entity_id
_entity_poly.type
_entity_poly.pdbx_seq_one_letter_code
_entity_poly.pdbx_strand_id
1 'polypeptide(L)' 'MATWSNLNLQDSASPLMEQLMFFHDHTLMILMMITMLVSYLMISLFFNKY' A
#
# COMPACT_ATOMS: atom_id res chain seq x y z
N MET A 1 0.08 -10.52 -19.03
CA MET A 1 -0.32 -9.35 -19.84
C MET A 1 -1.28 -8.53 -19.00
N ALA A 2 -1.01 -7.23 -18.84
CA ALA A 2 -1.93 -6.36 -18.12
C ALA A 2 -3.28 -6.30 -18.84
N THR A 3 -4.33 -6.76 -18.17
CA THR A 3 -5.70 -6.50 -18.57
C THR A 3 -6.10 -5.09 -18.14
N TRP A 4 -7.06 -4.49 -18.84
CA TRP A 4 -7.68 -3.25 -18.39
C TRP A 4 -8.20 -3.44 -16.96
N SER A 5 -8.07 -2.38 -16.15
CA SER A 5 -8.46 -2.33 -14.73
C SER A 5 -7.74 -3.28 -13.77
N ASN A 6 -6.57 -3.81 -14.09
CA ASN A 6 -5.79 -4.59 -13.13
C ASN A 6 -4.97 -3.66 -12.21
N LEU A 7 -5.30 -3.64 -10.92
CA LEU A 7 -4.63 -2.82 -9.91
C LEU A 7 -3.42 -3.53 -9.27
N ASN A 8 -3.35 -4.87 -9.41
CA ASN A 8 -2.27 -5.68 -8.87
C ASN A 8 -1.10 -5.78 -9.85
N LEU A 9 0.03 -6.25 -9.34
CA LEU A 9 1.16 -6.65 -10.19
C LEU A 9 0.75 -7.83 -11.08
N GLN A 10 1.36 -7.90 -12.27
CA GLN A 10 1.17 -9.05 -13.15
C GLN A 10 1.76 -10.31 -12.51
N ASP A 11 1.17 -11.48 -12.82
CA ASP A 11 1.68 -12.78 -12.37
C ASP A 11 3.18 -12.94 -12.68
N SER A 12 3.92 -13.56 -11.75
CA SER A 12 5.36 -13.75 -11.89
C SER A 12 5.71 -14.64 -13.08
N ALA A 13 6.49 -14.09 -14.01
CA ALA A 13 7.11 -14.86 -15.10
C ALA A 13 8.54 -15.35 -14.74
N SER A 14 9.08 -14.95 -13.59
CA SER A 14 10.41 -15.33 -13.11
C SER A 14 10.49 -15.33 -11.58
N PRO A 15 11.41 -16.11 -10.97
CA PRO A 15 11.61 -16.14 -9.52
C PRO A 15 11.96 -14.78 -8.90
N LEU A 16 12.62 -13.91 -9.67
CA LEU A 16 12.96 -12.55 -9.24
C LEU A 16 11.72 -11.67 -9.10
N MET A 17 10.75 -11.80 -10.01
CA MET A 17 9.49 -11.06 -9.94
C MET A 17 8.69 -11.44 -8.70
N GLU A 18 8.73 -12.72 -8.31
CA GLU A 18 8.09 -13.19 -7.07
C GLU A 18 8.72 -12.55 -5.82
N GLN A 19 10.04 -12.47 -5.76
CA GLN A 19 10.73 -11.77 -4.67
C GLN A 19 10.37 -10.27 -4.63
N LEU A 20 10.23 -9.62 -5.79
CA LEU A 20 9.80 -8.22 -5.86
C LEU A 20 8.35 -8.04 -5.41
N MET A 21 7.45 -8.97 -5.69
CA MET A 21 6.08 -8.94 -5.18
C MET A 21 6.05 -9.03 -3.65
N PHE A 22 6.84 -9.93 -3.04
CA PHE A 22 6.95 -10.00 -1.58
C PHE A 22 7.50 -8.70 -0.96
N PHE A 23 8.50 -8.09 -1.60
CA PHE A 23 9.05 -6.82 -1.15
C PHE A 23 8.05 -5.66 -1.30
N HIS A 24 7.32 -5.63 -2.42
CA HIS A 24 6.26 -4.67 -2.67
C HIS A 24 5.17 -4.75 -1.58
N ASP A 25 4.69 -5.95 -1.26
CA ASP A 25 3.63 -6.12 -0.27
C ASP A 25 4.09 -5.67 1.12
N HIS A 26 5.34 -5.99 1.48
CA HIS A 26 5.90 -5.53 2.76
C HIS A 26 6.02 -4.00 2.84
N THR A 27 6.49 -3.35 1.77
CA THR A 27 6.62 -1.88 1.75
C THR A 27 5.25 -1.20 1.73
N LEU A 28 4.27 -1.76 1.01
CA LEU A 28 2.90 -1.24 0.97
C LEU A 28 2.21 -1.37 2.34
N MET A 29 2.45 -2.46 3.08
CA MET A 29 1.97 -2.59 4.46
C MET A 29 2.50 -1.46 5.35
N ILE A 30 3.80 -1.15 5.30
CA ILE A 30 4.40 -0.06 6.08
C ILE A 30 3.81 1.30 5.69
N LEU A 31 3.69 1.57 4.38
CA LEU A 31 3.13 2.82 3.89
C LEU A 31 1.67 3.00 4.33
N MET A 32 0.86 1.94 4.28
CA MET A 32 -0.52 1.98 4.75
C MET A 32 -0.63 2.23 6.26
N MET A 33 0.26 1.65 7.07
CA MET A 33 0.30 1.93 8.51
C MET A 33 0.59 3.40 8.80
N ILE A 34 1.58 3.99 8.11
CA ILE A 34 1.95 5.39 8.32
C ILE A 34 0.82 6.33 7.84
N THR A 35 0.24 6.07 6.67
CA THR A 35 -0.85 6.91 6.14
C THR A 35 -2.11 6.84 7.00
N MET A 36 -2.46 5.68 7.57
CA MET A 36 -3.55 5.57 8.56
C MET A 36 -3.26 6.31 9.86
N LEU A 37 -2.02 6.24 10.36
CA LEU A 37 -1.63 6.98 11.56
C LEU A 37 -1.76 8.49 11.34
N VAL A 38 -1.22 9.00 10.23
CA VAL A 38 -1.26 10.42 9.89
C VAL A 38 -2.70 10.88 9.64
N SER A 39 -3.50 10.10 8.91
CA SER A 39 -4.90 10.45 8.66
C SER A 39 -5.72 10.49 9.95
N TYR A 40 -5.48 9.56 10.88
CA TYR A 40 -6.10 9.59 12.20
C TYR A 40 -5.76 10.86 12.99
N LEU A 41 -4.48 11.26 12.98
CA LEU A 41 -4.05 12.51 13.62
C LEU A 41 -4.68 13.74 12.97
N MET A 42 -4.81 13.77 11.64
CA MET A 42 -5.46 14.89 10.95
C MET A 42 -6.96 14.94 11.28
N ILE A 43 -7.63 13.80 11.32
CA ILE A 43 -9.05 13.70 11.67
C ILE A 43 -9.28 14.15 13.12
N SER A 44 -8.42 13.75 14.06
CA SER A 44 -8.59 14.14 15.46
C SER A 44 -8.48 15.66 15.67
N LEU A 45 -7.66 16.35 14.89
CA LEU A 45 -7.56 17.82 14.91
C LEU A 45 -8.85 18.49 14.41
N PHE A 46 -9.50 17.97 13.37
CA PHE A 46 -10.77 18.53 12.88
C PHE A 46 -11.93 18.40 13.87
N PHE A 47 -11.92 17.35 14.69
CA PHE A 47 -12.92 17.15 15.75
C PHE A 47 -12.49 17.69 17.11
N ASN A 48 -11.31 18.32 17.19
CA ASN A 48 -10.88 18.95 18.43
C ASN A 48 -11.67 20.25 18.63
N LYS A 49 -12.48 20.27 19.68
CA LYS A 49 -13.31 21.42 20.08
C LYS A 49 -12.58 22.39 21.02
N TYR A 50 -11.34 22.09 21.39
CA TYR A 50 -10.49 22.90 22.28
C TYR A 50 -9.18 23.30 21.61
#